data_AF-A0A1T2LCT9-F1
#
_entry.id   AF-A0A1T2LCT9-F1
#
_cell.length_a   1.000
_cell.length_b   1.000
_cell.length_c   1.000
_cell.angle_alpha   90.00
_cell.angle_beta   90.00
_cell.angle_gamma   90.00
#
_symmetry.space_group_name_H-M   'P 1'
#
loop_
_entity.id
_entity.type
_entity.pdbx_description
1 polymer ?
#
loop_
_entity_poly.entity_id
_entity_poly.type
_entity_poly.pdbx_seq_one_letter_code
_entity_poly.pdbx_strand_id
1 'polypeptide(L)'
;MSIQNAINQVISHADLSAEEMVEVMHTIMTGGATPAQIGAFLIGLRMKGETVTEIAAAASVMRELAQRVDVEAQNLVDTCGTGGDSSGTFNISTAGAFVAAAAGARVAKHGNRSISSKSGSADVLEAAGVRLDLNPEQVRRCLDEVGIGFMFAPAHHSAMKHVIGPRREIGARTVFNVLGPLTNPAGAPNQVLGVFSKDLLEPMAEVLHKLGSRHVLVVHARDGLDEISIAAETDVAELKDGQIRHFSVSPEMFGLKRNSLDTLKAEDAQQSLAIIRSVLEDSAGPARDIVCINAGEARKLEEITERIAVVDMDAIIEKAKEAEVPRGFTRAIEEKINAGKAGVIAEIKKASPSKGVLREDFNPAEIARSYEWGGAACLSILTDKDFFQGSEEYLVEASAACSLPVIRKDFIIDPYQVYEARAIGADCILLIAACLEDQQMRNLNTLAHQLGMDVLIEVHDAEELERALPLNNRLIGINNRNLRTFDVSLQTTIDLLEMIPDDRIVVTESGIHSREDVKLMRDNSINAFLVGEAFMRTPNPGKTLAELFS
;
A
#
# COMPACT_ATOMS: atom_id res chain seq x y z
N MET A 1 42.35 -6.50 1.31
CA MET A 1 42.94 -5.62 2.32
C MET A 1 42.96 -6.37 3.65
N SER A 2 44.02 -6.21 4.46
CA SER A 2 44.05 -6.82 5.81
C SER A 2 43.17 -6.02 6.79
N ILE A 3 42.58 -6.70 7.78
CA ILE A 3 41.75 -6.03 8.78
C ILE A 3 42.51 -4.96 9.58
N GLN A 4 43.82 -5.13 9.79
CA GLN A 4 44.66 -4.14 10.46
C GLN A 4 44.78 -2.84 9.66
N ASN A 5 44.91 -2.94 8.32
CA ASN A 5 44.95 -1.75 7.46
C ASN A 5 43.59 -1.06 7.45
N ALA A 6 42.50 -1.82 7.38
CA ALA A 6 41.15 -1.29 7.44
C ALA A 6 40.89 -0.55 8.76
N ILE A 7 41.34 -1.10 9.90
CA ILE A 7 41.28 -0.43 11.21
C ILE A 7 42.01 0.92 11.19
N ASN A 8 43.22 0.98 10.65
CA ASN A 8 43.98 2.24 10.55
C ASN A 8 43.27 3.28 9.67
N GLN A 9 42.62 2.84 8.60
CA GLN A 9 41.89 3.69 7.67
C GLN A 9 40.64 4.29 8.33
N VAL A 10 39.81 3.48 8.98
CA VAL A 10 38.59 3.98 9.66
C VAL A 10 38.92 4.86 10.87
N ILE A 11 40.02 4.58 11.60
CA ILE A 11 40.51 5.46 12.68
C ILE A 11 40.97 6.83 12.15
N SER A 12 41.45 6.86 10.90
CA SER A 12 41.84 8.10 10.21
C SER A 12 40.65 8.81 9.54
N HIS A 13 39.41 8.36 9.81
CA HIS A 13 38.18 8.86 9.19
C HIS A 13 38.17 8.78 7.65
N ALA A 14 38.89 7.80 7.08
CA ALA A 14 38.90 7.57 5.64
C ALA A 14 37.92 6.44 5.26
N ASP A 15 37.15 6.66 4.21
CA ASP A 15 36.18 5.71 3.69
C ASP A 15 36.88 4.50 3.04
N LEU A 16 36.26 3.34 3.15
CA LEU A 16 36.66 2.14 2.41
C LEU A 16 35.95 2.12 1.05
N SER A 17 36.68 1.69 0.02
CA SER A 17 36.07 1.30 -1.25
C SER A 17 35.20 0.06 -1.08
N ALA A 18 34.35 -0.22 -2.07
CA ALA A 18 33.48 -1.40 -2.05
C ALA A 18 34.31 -2.69 -1.96
N GLU A 19 35.40 -2.78 -2.74
CA GLU A 19 36.30 -3.92 -2.78
C GLU A 19 36.97 -4.16 -1.42
N GLU A 20 37.48 -3.08 -0.80
CA GLU A 20 38.11 -3.17 0.53
C GLU A 20 37.12 -3.62 1.60
N MET A 21 35.91 -3.06 1.60
CA MET A 21 34.87 -3.43 2.56
C MET A 21 34.43 -4.89 2.39
N VAL A 22 34.30 -5.37 1.15
CA VAL A 22 34.02 -6.79 0.85
C VAL A 22 35.10 -7.70 1.44
N GLU A 23 36.39 -7.40 1.20
CA GLU A 23 37.49 -8.20 1.73
C GLU A 23 37.54 -8.23 3.28
N VAL A 24 37.27 -7.09 3.91
CA VAL A 24 37.21 -6.97 5.38
C VAL A 24 36.03 -7.78 5.92
N MET A 25 34.85 -7.64 5.32
CA MET A 25 33.64 -8.35 5.74
C MET A 25 33.77 -9.86 5.54
N HIS A 26 34.37 -10.33 4.45
CA HIS A 26 34.70 -11.75 4.32
C HIS A 26 35.61 -12.23 5.45
N THR A 27 36.68 -11.50 5.73
CA THR A 27 37.62 -11.85 6.80
C THR A 27 36.91 -11.97 8.16
N ILE A 28 35.98 -11.06 8.46
CA ILE A 28 35.17 -11.09 9.68
C ILE A 28 34.21 -12.29 9.67
N MET A 29 33.45 -12.45 8.59
CA MET A 29 32.35 -13.41 8.48
C MET A 29 32.82 -14.87 8.28
N THR A 30 34.08 -15.10 7.90
CA THR A 30 34.70 -16.44 7.84
C THR A 30 35.57 -16.76 9.06
N GLY A 31 35.58 -15.89 10.08
CA GLY A 31 36.33 -16.12 11.33
C GLY A 31 37.85 -15.88 11.23
N GLY A 32 38.31 -15.13 10.23
CA GLY A 32 39.71 -14.74 10.07
C GLY A 32 40.16 -13.56 10.95
N ALA A 33 39.22 -12.90 11.64
CA ALA A 33 39.47 -11.78 12.54
C ALA A 33 39.32 -12.18 14.01
N THR A 34 40.19 -11.62 14.87
CA THR A 34 40.06 -11.80 16.32
C THR A 34 38.94 -10.90 16.89
N PRO A 35 38.36 -11.23 18.07
CA PRO A 35 37.36 -10.39 18.72
C PRO A 35 37.80 -8.92 18.89
N ALA A 36 39.07 -8.69 19.24
CA ALA A 36 39.62 -7.35 19.40
C ALA A 36 39.66 -6.57 18.07
N GLN A 37 40.00 -7.25 16.96
CA GLN A 37 40.01 -6.61 15.64
C GLN A 37 38.59 -6.29 15.16
N ILE A 38 37.65 -7.21 15.37
CA ILE A 38 36.23 -6.97 15.05
C ILE A 38 35.73 -5.76 15.84
N GLY A 39 35.98 -5.71 17.15
CA GLY A 39 35.57 -4.58 17.99
C GLY A 39 36.19 -3.25 17.56
N ALA A 40 37.50 -3.23 17.31
CA ALA A 40 38.20 -2.04 16.86
C ALA A 40 37.67 -1.53 15.51
N PHE A 41 37.45 -2.44 14.56
CA PHE A 41 36.93 -2.09 13.25
C PHE A 41 35.50 -1.53 13.34
N LEU A 42 34.60 -2.21 14.04
CA LEU A 42 33.20 -1.79 14.13
C LEU A 42 33.03 -0.44 14.83
N ILE A 43 33.78 -0.19 15.90
CA ILE A 43 33.75 1.11 16.57
C ILE A 43 34.42 2.20 15.72
N GLY A 44 35.55 1.90 15.09
CA GLY A 44 36.21 2.85 14.18
C GLY A 44 35.31 3.25 13.01
N LEU A 45 34.66 2.27 12.36
CA LEU A 45 33.70 2.50 11.29
C LEU A 45 32.51 3.33 11.77
N ARG A 46 31.97 3.03 12.96
CA ARG A 46 30.86 3.80 13.55
C ARG A 46 31.24 5.25 13.87
N MET A 47 32.46 5.48 14.38
CA MET A 47 32.97 6.82 14.67
C MET A 47 33.27 7.62 13.40
N LYS A 48 33.69 6.95 12.32
CA LYS A 48 33.81 7.56 10.99
C LYS A 48 32.45 7.97 10.44
N GLY A 49 31.44 7.13 10.65
CA GLY A 49 30.17 7.18 9.94
C GLY A 49 30.20 6.24 8.75
N GLU A 50 29.28 5.28 8.73
CA GLU A 50 29.14 4.32 7.64
C GLU A 50 28.66 5.00 6.35
N THR A 51 29.32 4.75 5.22
CA THR A 51 28.85 5.21 3.90
C THR A 51 27.91 4.19 3.26
N VAL A 52 27.07 4.65 2.33
CA VAL A 52 26.19 3.78 1.53
C VAL A 52 26.99 2.69 0.79
N THR A 53 28.17 3.02 0.26
CA THR A 53 29.05 2.05 -0.40
C THR A 53 29.52 0.95 0.56
N GLU A 54 29.92 1.31 1.78
CA GLU A 54 30.38 0.35 2.79
C GLU A 54 29.24 -0.54 3.29
N ILE A 55 28.05 0.03 3.51
CA ILE A 55 26.87 -0.72 3.95
C ILE A 55 26.43 -1.70 2.87
N ALA A 56 26.36 -1.26 1.61
CA ALA A 56 25.99 -2.12 0.48
C ALA A 56 27.00 -3.25 0.28
N ALA A 57 28.30 -2.96 0.36
CA ALA A 57 29.36 -3.96 0.30
C ALA A 57 29.23 -5.00 1.43
N ALA A 58 29.01 -4.55 2.67
CA ALA A 58 28.82 -5.45 3.81
C ALA A 58 27.57 -6.33 3.68
N ALA A 59 26.45 -5.75 3.24
CA ALA A 59 25.21 -6.48 2.98
C ALA A 59 25.38 -7.52 1.87
N SER A 60 26.15 -7.19 0.81
CA SER A 60 26.42 -8.13 -0.29
C SER A 60 27.14 -9.40 0.18
N VAL A 61 28.15 -9.25 1.04
CA VAL A 61 28.87 -10.40 1.64
C VAL A 61 27.93 -11.23 2.52
N MET A 62 27.04 -10.58 3.28
CA MET A 62 26.05 -11.31 4.07
C MET A 62 25.04 -12.08 3.22
N ARG A 63 24.61 -11.52 2.08
CA ARG A 63 23.72 -12.20 1.10
C ARG A 63 24.43 -13.33 0.36
N GLU A 64 25.74 -13.23 0.14
CA GLU A 64 26.55 -14.27 -0.47
C GLU A 64 26.69 -15.48 0.47
N LEU A 65 26.98 -15.23 1.75
CA LEU A 65 27.19 -16.28 2.76
C LEU A 65 25.89 -16.83 3.36
N ALA A 66 24.73 -16.26 3.01
CA ALA A 66 23.43 -16.70 3.50
C ALA A 66 23.01 -18.03 2.86
N GLN A 67 22.34 -18.88 3.64
CA GLN A 67 21.61 -20.01 3.08
C GLN A 67 20.35 -19.48 2.38
N ARG A 68 20.36 -19.45 1.05
CA ARG A 68 19.30 -18.84 0.23
C ARG A 68 18.02 -19.66 0.20
N VAL A 69 16.91 -18.97 -0.02
CA VAL A 69 15.61 -19.55 -0.36
C VAL A 69 15.34 -19.21 -1.82
N ASP A 70 15.50 -20.19 -2.71
CA ASP A 70 15.26 -19.97 -4.14
C ASP A 70 13.76 -20.00 -4.43
N VAL A 71 13.22 -18.87 -4.91
CA VAL A 71 11.79 -18.72 -5.21
C VAL A 71 11.66 -18.16 -6.63
N GLU A 72 10.79 -18.73 -7.45
CA GLU A 72 10.58 -18.29 -8.84
C GLU A 72 9.78 -16.97 -8.93
N ALA A 73 9.12 -16.58 -7.84
CA ALA A 73 8.29 -15.38 -7.75
C ALA A 73 9.12 -14.11 -7.96
N GLN A 74 8.72 -13.27 -8.92
CA GLN A 74 9.45 -12.03 -9.21
C GLN A 74 9.08 -10.85 -8.31
N ASN A 75 7.97 -10.92 -7.56
CA ASN A 75 7.39 -9.77 -6.86
C ASN A 75 7.37 -9.92 -5.35
N LEU A 76 8.25 -10.76 -4.78
CA LEU A 76 8.32 -10.96 -3.33
C LEU A 76 8.44 -9.64 -2.57
N VAL A 77 7.69 -9.54 -1.48
CA VAL A 77 7.73 -8.41 -0.55
C VAL A 77 8.32 -8.86 0.79
N ASP A 78 9.24 -8.06 1.34
CA ASP A 78 9.64 -8.16 2.74
C ASP A 78 9.04 -7.00 3.55
N THR A 79 8.58 -7.29 4.76
CA THR A 79 8.12 -6.29 5.72
C THR A 79 8.99 -6.41 6.95
N CYS A 80 10.04 -5.62 7.03
CA CYS A 80 10.99 -5.72 8.12
C CYS A 80 11.43 -4.34 8.61
N GLY A 81 11.78 -4.27 9.90
CA GLY A 81 12.29 -3.08 10.52
C GLY A 81 13.74 -3.28 10.93
N THR A 82 14.49 -2.18 10.98
CA THR A 82 15.78 -2.15 11.68
C THR A 82 15.63 -2.47 13.17
N GLY A 83 14.44 -2.22 13.74
CA GLY A 83 14.15 -2.33 15.16
C GLY A 83 14.90 -1.27 15.97
N GLY A 84 14.67 -1.27 17.28
CA GLY A 84 15.39 -0.38 18.20
C GLY A 84 14.83 1.05 18.26
N ASP A 85 13.60 1.25 17.77
CA ASP A 85 12.71 2.38 18.04
C ASP A 85 12.32 2.49 19.54
N SER A 86 12.42 1.37 20.28
CA SER A 86 12.09 1.26 21.72
C SER A 86 10.63 1.63 22.06
N SER A 87 9.72 1.59 21.10
CA SER A 87 8.31 1.95 21.27
C SER A 87 7.55 0.97 22.18
N GLY A 88 7.96 -0.30 22.16
CA GLY A 88 7.31 -1.38 22.91
C GLY A 88 5.95 -1.79 22.36
N THR A 89 5.64 -1.44 21.11
CA THR A 89 4.44 -1.86 20.42
C THR A 89 4.41 -3.38 20.19
N PHE A 90 3.23 -3.92 19.94
CA PHE A 90 3.09 -5.27 19.38
C PHE A 90 3.75 -5.38 18.00
N ASN A 91 3.91 -6.60 17.50
CA ASN A 91 4.66 -6.85 16.27
C ASN A 91 3.84 -6.51 15.00
N ILE A 92 3.71 -5.21 14.72
CA ILE A 92 2.95 -4.62 13.62
C ILE A 92 3.35 -5.22 12.27
N SER A 93 4.63 -5.16 11.88
CA SER A 93 5.08 -5.78 10.62
C SER A 93 4.83 -7.29 10.53
N THR A 94 4.74 -8.03 11.64
CA THR A 94 4.36 -9.45 11.61
C THR A 94 2.87 -9.62 11.30
N ALA A 95 2.01 -8.82 11.92
CA ALA A 95 0.58 -8.80 11.59
C ALA A 95 0.35 -8.34 10.15
N GLY A 96 1.03 -7.27 9.74
CA GLY A 96 0.96 -6.72 8.38
C GLY A 96 1.40 -7.73 7.33
N ALA A 97 2.41 -8.56 7.61
CA ALA A 97 2.79 -9.66 6.72
C ALA A 97 1.66 -10.67 6.48
N PHE A 98 0.91 -11.05 7.52
CA PHE A 98 -0.24 -11.95 7.36
C PHE A 98 -1.38 -11.30 6.58
N VAL A 99 -1.68 -10.03 6.86
CA VAL A 99 -2.73 -9.28 6.14
C VAL A 99 -2.36 -9.09 4.68
N ALA A 100 -1.12 -8.70 4.37
CA ALA A 100 -0.64 -8.56 3.01
C ALA A 100 -0.70 -9.90 2.26
N ALA A 101 -0.25 -10.99 2.88
CA ALA A 101 -0.32 -12.32 2.27
C ALA A 101 -1.75 -12.78 2.01
N ALA A 102 -2.67 -12.54 2.97
CA ALA A 102 -4.09 -12.83 2.79
C ALA A 102 -4.74 -11.96 1.67
N ALA A 103 -4.21 -10.76 1.44
CA ALA A 103 -4.60 -9.88 0.35
C ALA A 103 -3.95 -10.24 -1.00
N GLY A 104 -3.18 -11.33 -1.08
CA GLY A 104 -2.58 -11.84 -2.32
C GLY A 104 -1.08 -11.61 -2.47
N ALA A 105 -0.44 -10.86 -1.57
CA ALA A 105 0.99 -10.59 -1.63
C ALA A 105 1.83 -11.85 -1.39
N ARG A 106 2.99 -11.97 -2.06
CA ARG A 106 3.95 -13.04 -1.75
C ARG A 106 4.99 -12.55 -0.75
N VAL A 107 4.76 -12.82 0.54
CA VAL A 107 5.52 -12.22 1.63
C VAL A 107 6.68 -13.11 2.08
N ALA A 108 7.90 -12.71 1.72
CA ALA A 108 9.13 -13.33 2.19
C ALA A 108 9.66 -12.54 3.40
N LYS A 109 9.08 -12.79 4.58
CA LYS A 109 9.40 -12.03 5.80
C LYS A 109 10.73 -12.48 6.40
N HIS A 110 11.71 -11.57 6.44
CA HIS A 110 12.94 -11.79 7.20
C HIS A 110 12.77 -11.28 8.63
N GLY A 111 13.16 -12.09 9.63
CA GLY A 111 13.00 -11.67 11.02
C GLY A 111 13.89 -12.40 12.00
N ASN A 112 13.91 -11.88 13.23
CA ASN A 112 14.76 -12.36 14.30
C ASN A 112 14.03 -12.36 15.65
N ARG A 113 14.66 -12.94 16.67
CA ARG A 113 14.26 -12.77 18.07
C ARG A 113 14.59 -11.36 18.56
N SER A 114 13.88 -10.91 19.59
CA SER A 114 14.19 -9.61 20.19
C SER A 114 15.61 -9.54 20.76
N ILE A 115 16.25 -8.38 20.60
CA ILE A 115 17.48 -7.99 21.30
C ILE A 115 17.20 -6.88 22.32
N SER A 116 16.26 -5.96 22.05
CA SER A 116 15.96 -4.78 22.88
C SER A 116 14.46 -4.54 23.15
N SER A 117 13.55 -5.09 22.35
CA SER A 117 12.10 -5.00 22.57
C SER A 117 11.62 -6.11 23.52
N LYS A 118 10.37 -6.03 23.98
CA LYS A 118 9.78 -7.08 24.82
C LYS A 118 9.41 -8.34 24.02
N SER A 119 9.28 -8.24 22.68
CA SER A 119 9.00 -9.37 21.80
C SER A 119 9.47 -9.11 20.36
N GLY A 120 10.17 -10.08 19.76
CA GLY A 120 10.55 -10.06 18.34
C GLY A 120 9.56 -10.84 17.46
N SER A 121 9.68 -10.69 16.14
CA SER A 121 8.79 -11.39 15.20
C SER A 121 8.86 -12.91 15.35
N ALA A 122 10.05 -13.46 15.59
CA ALA A 122 10.24 -14.88 15.82
C ALA A 122 9.57 -15.35 17.13
N ASP A 123 9.63 -14.54 18.19
CA ASP A 123 9.07 -14.91 19.50
C ASP A 123 7.53 -15.00 19.44
N VAL A 124 6.88 -14.09 18.70
CA VAL A 124 5.43 -14.13 18.46
C VAL A 124 5.01 -15.31 17.58
N LEU A 125 5.77 -15.58 16.51
CA LEU A 125 5.47 -16.70 15.61
C LEU A 125 5.62 -18.04 16.34
N GLU A 126 6.63 -18.19 17.19
CA GLU A 126 6.79 -19.36 18.06
C GLU A 126 5.61 -19.49 19.04
N ALA A 127 5.20 -18.39 19.68
CA ALA A 127 4.01 -18.37 20.54
C ALA A 127 2.71 -18.73 19.79
N ALA A 128 2.62 -18.42 18.49
CA ALA A 128 1.51 -18.79 17.62
C ALA A 128 1.53 -20.27 17.20
N GLY A 129 2.63 -20.99 17.49
CA GLY A 129 2.82 -22.39 17.09
C GLY A 129 3.47 -22.58 15.72
N VAL A 130 4.03 -21.51 15.13
CA VAL A 130 4.79 -21.60 13.87
C VAL A 130 6.16 -22.23 14.15
N ARG A 131 6.57 -23.18 13.29
CA ARG A 131 7.92 -23.75 13.34
C ARG A 131 8.93 -22.78 12.73
N LEU A 132 9.95 -22.42 13.49
CA LEU A 132 11.02 -21.49 13.07
C LEU A 132 12.24 -22.20 12.46
N ASP A 133 12.34 -23.52 12.63
CA ASP A 133 13.46 -24.37 12.21
C ASP A 133 13.26 -24.98 10.82
N LEU A 134 12.46 -24.32 9.97
CA LEU A 134 12.26 -24.74 8.59
C LEU A 134 13.54 -24.58 7.78
N ASN A 135 13.84 -25.58 6.93
CA ASN A 135 14.90 -25.46 5.95
C ASN A 135 14.45 -24.61 4.74
N PRO A 136 15.36 -24.17 3.85
CA PRO A 136 15.00 -23.31 2.72
C PRO A 136 13.93 -23.90 1.81
N GLU A 137 13.97 -25.21 1.55
CA GLU A 137 12.98 -25.86 0.69
C GLU A 137 11.57 -25.82 1.32
N GLN A 138 11.48 -25.93 2.64
CA GLN A 138 10.24 -25.81 3.39
C GLN A 138 9.73 -24.37 3.43
N VAL A 139 10.62 -23.38 3.59
CA VAL A 139 10.25 -21.96 3.51
C VAL A 139 9.72 -21.62 2.13
N ARG A 140 10.39 -22.08 1.07
CA ARG A 140 9.91 -21.95 -0.32
C ARG A 140 8.52 -22.55 -0.48
N ARG A 141 8.29 -23.75 0.05
CA ARG A 141 6.98 -24.39 0.01
C ARG A 141 5.91 -23.56 0.73
N CYS A 142 6.21 -22.93 1.87
CA CYS A 142 5.26 -22.02 2.52
C CYS A 142 4.94 -20.81 1.63
N LEU A 143 5.93 -20.22 0.96
CA LEU A 143 5.72 -19.14 -0.01
C LEU A 143 4.88 -19.57 -1.22
N ASP A 144 5.04 -20.80 -1.70
CA ASP A 144 4.31 -21.34 -2.86
C ASP A 144 2.88 -21.75 -2.52
N GLU A 145 2.65 -22.38 -1.35
CA GLU A 145 1.34 -22.93 -0.96
C GLU A 145 0.47 -21.98 -0.13
N VAL A 146 1.09 -21.09 0.67
CA VAL A 146 0.40 -20.23 1.64
C VAL A 146 0.54 -18.75 1.30
N GLY A 147 1.52 -18.39 0.47
CA GLY A 147 1.81 -16.99 0.11
C GLY A 147 2.72 -16.26 1.10
N ILE A 148 3.10 -16.89 2.22
CA ILE A 148 4.02 -16.31 3.22
C ILE A 148 5.07 -17.32 3.68
N GLY A 149 6.32 -16.88 3.76
CA GLY A 149 7.43 -17.64 4.34
C GLY A 149 8.21 -16.80 5.32
N PHE A 150 8.49 -17.35 6.50
CA PHE A 150 9.32 -16.70 7.52
C PHE A 150 10.74 -17.24 7.45
N MET A 151 11.71 -16.35 7.23
CA MET A 151 13.14 -16.66 7.24
C MET A 151 13.72 -16.24 8.58
N PHE A 152 14.03 -17.22 9.42
CA PHE A 152 14.60 -16.94 10.74
C PHE A 152 16.09 -16.63 10.62
N ALA A 153 16.50 -15.39 10.92
CA ALA A 153 17.85 -14.89 10.65
C ALA A 153 18.99 -15.81 11.15
N PRO A 154 18.96 -16.40 12.37
CA PRO A 154 20.00 -17.31 12.83
C PRO A 154 20.13 -18.61 12.03
N ALA A 155 19.03 -19.08 11.40
CA ALA A 155 19.05 -20.26 10.55
C ALA A 155 19.71 -19.97 9.19
N HIS A 156 19.49 -18.78 8.63
CA HIS A 156 20.00 -18.41 7.30
C HIS A 156 21.39 -17.77 7.32
N HIS A 157 21.76 -17.06 8.40
CA HIS A 157 23.03 -16.32 8.49
C HIS A 157 24.02 -16.95 9.49
N SER A 158 24.38 -18.22 9.28
CA SER A 158 25.27 -18.96 10.20
C SER A 158 26.64 -18.31 10.44
N ALA A 159 27.13 -17.54 9.47
CA ALA A 159 28.37 -16.76 9.56
C ALA A 159 28.34 -15.67 10.66
N MET A 160 27.15 -15.24 11.11
CA MET A 160 26.99 -14.27 12.20
C MET A 160 27.59 -14.75 13.54
N LYS A 161 27.79 -16.07 13.73
CA LYS A 161 28.43 -16.64 14.93
C LYS A 161 29.79 -16.02 15.26
N HIS A 162 30.52 -15.53 14.25
CA HIS A 162 31.82 -14.90 14.42
C HIS A 162 31.75 -13.49 15.01
N VAL A 163 30.62 -12.80 14.86
CA VAL A 163 30.46 -11.39 15.24
C VAL A 163 29.54 -11.21 16.45
N ILE A 164 28.68 -12.19 16.77
CA ILE A 164 27.75 -12.12 17.90
C ILE A 164 28.47 -11.85 19.24
N GLY A 165 29.55 -12.58 19.53
CA GLY A 165 30.34 -12.39 20.75
C GLY A 165 30.89 -10.96 20.88
N PRO A 166 31.70 -10.49 19.92
CA PRO A 166 32.21 -9.12 19.90
C PRO A 166 31.11 -8.06 19.99
N ARG A 167 30.00 -8.19 19.24
CA ARG A 167 28.87 -7.24 19.31
C ARG A 167 28.27 -7.15 20.70
N ARG A 168 28.12 -8.29 21.38
CA ARG A 168 27.59 -8.34 22.75
C ARG A 168 28.53 -7.67 23.74
N GLU A 169 29.84 -7.85 23.58
CA GLU A 169 30.87 -7.20 24.43
C GLU A 169 30.93 -5.69 24.22
N ILE A 170 30.79 -5.23 22.96
CA ILE A 170 30.78 -3.80 22.61
C ILE A 170 29.56 -3.09 23.21
N GLY A 171 28.38 -3.70 23.14
CA GLY A 171 27.16 -3.14 23.73
C GLY A 171 26.67 -1.83 23.10
N ALA A 172 27.10 -1.51 21.88
CA ALA A 172 26.73 -0.30 21.15
C ALA A 172 26.23 -0.63 19.72
N ARG A 173 25.50 0.31 19.11
CA ARG A 173 25.03 0.18 17.72
C ARG A 173 26.21 0.25 16.75
N THR A 174 26.20 -0.61 15.74
CA THR A 174 27.22 -0.72 14.68
C THR A 174 26.53 -0.91 13.33
N VAL A 175 27.27 -0.96 12.23
CA VAL A 175 26.74 -1.31 10.90
C VAL A 175 25.82 -2.54 10.91
N PHE A 176 26.09 -3.55 11.74
CA PHE A 176 25.25 -4.75 11.85
C PHE A 176 23.83 -4.51 12.41
N ASN A 177 23.52 -3.32 12.91
CA ASN A 177 22.16 -2.94 13.29
C ASN A 177 21.30 -2.55 12.08
N VAL A 178 21.91 -2.18 10.95
CA VAL A 178 21.18 -1.84 9.71
C VAL A 178 21.27 -2.96 8.66
N LEU A 179 22.19 -3.92 8.80
CA LEU A 179 22.38 -5.00 7.81
C LEU A 179 21.26 -6.05 7.80
N GLY A 180 20.52 -6.23 8.90
CA GLY A 180 19.48 -7.29 8.98
C GLY A 180 18.41 -7.16 7.89
N PRO A 181 17.72 -6.02 7.80
CA PRO A 181 16.74 -5.77 6.73
C PRO A 181 17.29 -5.82 5.31
N LEU A 182 18.59 -5.61 5.13
CA LEU A 182 19.25 -5.58 3.83
C LEU A 182 19.62 -6.97 3.32
N THR A 183 19.40 -8.03 4.09
CA THR A 183 19.99 -9.36 3.83
C THR A 183 18.97 -10.48 3.70
N ASN A 184 17.74 -10.14 3.27
CA ASN A 184 16.66 -11.10 3.03
C ASN A 184 17.15 -12.34 2.22
N PRO A 185 17.07 -13.56 2.78
CA PRO A 185 17.57 -14.79 2.12
C PRO A 185 16.86 -15.20 0.83
N ALA A 186 15.64 -14.70 0.59
CA ALA A 186 14.90 -14.94 -0.65
C ALA A 186 15.17 -13.86 -1.72
N GLY A 187 15.95 -12.83 -1.40
CA GLY A 187 16.27 -11.76 -2.33
C GLY A 187 15.06 -10.94 -2.76
N ALA A 188 14.11 -10.70 -1.85
CA ALA A 188 12.89 -9.93 -2.12
C ALA A 188 13.23 -8.58 -2.78
N PRO A 189 12.75 -8.33 -4.03
CA PRO A 189 13.04 -7.09 -4.73
C PRO A 189 12.18 -5.92 -4.24
N ASN A 190 11.09 -6.20 -3.53
CA ASN A 190 10.18 -5.22 -2.97
C ASN A 190 10.25 -5.24 -1.44
N GLN A 191 10.21 -4.08 -0.80
CA GLN A 191 10.37 -4.02 0.66
C GLN A 191 9.68 -2.81 1.29
N VAL A 192 8.98 -3.03 2.41
CA VAL A 192 8.63 -1.97 3.36
C VAL A 192 9.61 -2.07 4.52
N LEU A 193 10.46 -1.05 4.64
CA LEU A 193 11.57 -0.99 5.58
C LEU A 193 11.37 0.09 6.63
N GLY A 194 11.09 -0.33 7.86
CA GLY A 194 11.11 0.53 9.03
C GLY A 194 12.52 0.95 9.47
N VAL A 195 12.77 2.24 9.63
CA VAL A 195 14.03 2.74 10.23
C VAL A 195 13.80 3.53 11.52
N PHE A 196 14.66 3.29 12.52
CA PHE A 196 14.58 3.96 13.83
C PHE A 196 14.98 5.46 13.81
N SER A 197 15.53 5.96 12.70
CA SER A 197 15.98 7.34 12.57
C SER A 197 15.74 7.87 11.16
N LYS A 198 15.25 9.11 11.07
CA LYS A 198 15.08 9.85 9.83
C LYS A 198 16.35 9.89 8.98
N ASP A 199 17.53 9.95 9.60
CA ASP A 199 18.82 10.01 8.91
C ASP A 199 19.14 8.73 8.10
N LEU A 200 18.39 7.64 8.33
CA LEU A 200 18.55 6.37 7.61
C LEU A 200 17.60 6.23 6.41
N LEU A 201 16.64 7.14 6.23
CA LEU A 201 15.65 7.04 5.14
C LEU A 201 16.32 6.90 3.77
N GLU A 202 17.03 7.95 3.35
CA GLU A 202 17.70 8.00 2.04
C GLU A 202 18.85 6.98 1.94
N PRO A 203 19.76 6.86 2.93
CA PRO A 203 20.85 5.90 2.83
C PRO A 203 20.38 4.44 2.68
N MET A 204 19.30 4.03 3.34
CA MET A 204 18.78 2.66 3.19
C MET A 204 18.15 2.44 1.82
N ALA A 205 17.45 3.43 1.28
CA ALA A 205 16.90 3.36 -0.08
C ALA A 205 18.04 3.26 -1.13
N GLU A 206 19.11 4.03 -0.98
CA GLU A 206 20.28 3.97 -1.87
C GLU A 206 21.01 2.63 -1.78
N VAL A 207 21.18 2.09 -0.57
CA VAL A 207 21.79 0.77 -0.38
C VAL A 207 20.95 -0.31 -1.06
N LEU A 208 19.63 -0.30 -0.86
CA LEU A 208 18.73 -1.27 -1.48
C LEU A 208 18.72 -1.13 -3.01
N HIS A 209 18.81 0.09 -3.54
CA HIS A 209 18.98 0.32 -4.97
C HIS A 209 20.26 -0.34 -5.51
N LYS A 210 21.41 -0.11 -4.86
CA LYS A 210 22.70 -0.75 -5.22
C LYS A 210 22.65 -2.27 -5.11
N LEU A 211 21.84 -2.80 -4.20
CA LEU A 211 21.64 -4.22 -3.99
C LEU A 211 20.59 -4.85 -4.93
N GLY A 212 20.02 -4.08 -5.86
CA GLY A 212 19.12 -4.55 -6.92
C GLY A 212 17.63 -4.57 -6.57
N SER A 213 17.21 -3.89 -5.51
CA SER A 213 15.78 -3.72 -5.20
C SER A 213 15.07 -2.88 -6.26
N ARG A 214 13.78 -3.16 -6.48
CA ARG A 214 12.93 -2.52 -7.49
C ARG A 214 12.03 -1.45 -6.89
N HIS A 215 11.25 -1.82 -5.86
CA HIS A 215 10.32 -0.93 -5.19
C HIS A 215 10.49 -1.02 -3.68
N VAL A 216 10.95 0.06 -3.04
CA VAL A 216 11.15 0.09 -1.59
C VAL A 216 10.50 1.31 -1.00
N LEU A 217 9.76 1.13 0.10
CA LEU A 217 9.41 2.21 1.00
C LEU A 217 10.28 2.12 2.25
N VAL A 218 11.17 3.08 2.45
CA VAL A 218 11.84 3.25 3.74
C VAL A 218 11.04 4.25 4.56
N VAL A 219 10.60 3.89 5.76
CA VAL A 219 9.66 4.68 6.55
C VAL A 219 10.22 5.00 7.93
N HIS A 220 9.95 6.22 8.40
CA HIS A 220 10.25 6.66 9.76
C HIS A 220 9.15 7.60 10.27
N ALA A 221 8.44 7.19 11.32
CA ALA A 221 7.43 8.04 11.93
C ALA A 221 8.06 9.12 12.81
N ARG A 222 7.48 10.33 12.81
CA ARG A 222 7.98 11.47 13.59
C ARG A 222 7.80 11.31 15.10
N ASP A 223 7.01 10.33 15.54
CA ASP A 223 6.93 9.88 16.93
C ASP A 223 8.02 8.85 17.30
N GLY A 224 8.91 8.51 16.37
CA GLY A 224 10.06 7.64 16.54
C GLY A 224 9.82 6.19 16.13
N LEU A 225 8.61 5.82 15.69
CA LEU A 225 8.28 4.46 15.26
C LEU A 225 9.02 4.09 13.97
N ASP A 226 9.50 2.85 13.88
CA ASP A 226 10.02 2.25 12.65
C ASP A 226 8.92 1.54 11.84
N GLU A 227 7.74 2.14 11.78
CA GLU A 227 6.57 1.69 11.00
C GLU A 227 5.79 2.94 10.54
N ILE A 228 4.82 2.80 9.64
CA ILE A 228 3.87 3.89 9.36
C ILE A 228 2.96 4.06 10.59
N SER A 229 3.02 5.24 11.21
CA SER A 229 2.33 5.52 12.46
C SER A 229 0.87 5.91 12.24
N ILE A 230 0.03 5.60 13.23
CA ILE A 230 -1.34 6.14 13.37
C ILE A 230 -1.41 7.32 14.33
N ALA A 231 -0.30 7.74 14.95
CA ALA A 231 -0.27 8.82 15.94
C ALA A 231 0.41 10.08 15.41
N ALA A 232 1.32 9.93 14.46
CA ALA A 232 2.12 10.99 13.87
C ALA A 232 2.28 10.81 12.36
N GLU A 233 2.76 11.87 11.72
CA GLU A 233 3.18 11.83 10.33
C GLU A 233 4.42 10.93 10.16
N THR A 234 4.49 10.24 9.03
CA THR A 234 5.57 9.32 8.69
C THR A 234 6.32 9.83 7.47
N ASP A 235 7.61 10.07 7.62
CA ASP A 235 8.49 10.46 6.52
C ASP A 235 8.89 9.20 5.73
N VAL A 236 8.88 9.28 4.41
CA VAL A 236 9.10 8.16 3.50
C VAL A 236 10.20 8.50 2.49
N ALA A 237 11.11 7.56 2.25
CA ALA A 237 11.96 7.53 1.06
C ALA A 237 11.55 6.34 0.19
N GLU A 238 10.94 6.63 -0.95
CA GLU A 238 10.52 5.63 -1.93
C GLU A 238 11.60 5.46 -3.00
N LEU A 239 12.11 4.25 -3.16
CA LEU A 239 12.83 3.82 -4.35
C LEU A 239 11.83 3.21 -5.33
N LYS A 240 11.66 3.79 -6.52
CA LYS A 240 10.84 3.25 -7.61
C LYS A 240 11.42 3.66 -8.96
N ASP A 241 11.45 2.75 -9.93
CA ASP A 241 11.98 2.99 -11.27
C ASP A 241 13.43 3.54 -11.29
N GLY A 242 14.23 3.10 -10.31
CA GLY A 242 15.61 3.56 -10.12
C GLY A 242 15.76 4.99 -9.62
N GLN A 243 14.67 5.64 -9.19
CA GLN A 243 14.68 6.98 -8.60
C GLN A 243 14.28 6.90 -7.13
N ILE A 244 14.88 7.76 -6.31
CA ILE A 244 14.50 7.93 -4.91
C ILE A 244 13.69 9.23 -4.78
N ARG A 245 12.51 9.15 -4.17
CA ARG A 245 11.63 10.28 -3.89
C ARG A 245 11.33 10.35 -2.41
N HIS A 246 11.12 11.57 -1.93
CA HIS A 246 10.77 11.85 -0.54
C HIS A 246 9.37 12.46 -0.46
N PHE A 247 8.57 11.93 0.45
CA PHE A 247 7.26 12.46 0.81
C PHE A 247 6.95 12.08 2.26
N SER A 248 5.79 12.51 2.75
CA SER A 248 5.36 12.23 4.11
C SER A 248 3.88 11.88 4.11
N VAL A 249 3.53 10.78 4.78
CA VAL A 249 2.16 10.32 4.90
C VAL A 249 1.62 10.59 6.30
N SER A 250 0.34 10.93 6.43
CA SER A 250 -0.32 11.10 7.72
C SER A 250 -1.46 10.11 7.89
N PRO A 251 -1.85 9.74 9.13
CA PRO A 251 -2.96 8.81 9.36
C PRO A 251 -4.26 9.25 8.67
N GLU A 252 -4.49 10.56 8.60
CA GLU A 252 -5.67 11.16 7.97
C GLU A 252 -5.74 10.87 6.45
N MET A 253 -4.60 10.72 5.78
CA MET A 253 -4.51 10.33 4.36
C MET A 253 -4.93 8.87 4.10
N PHE A 254 -5.33 8.14 5.14
CA PHE A 254 -5.88 6.79 5.06
C PHE A 254 -7.27 6.71 5.73
N GLY A 255 -7.90 7.86 5.99
CA GLY A 255 -9.17 7.96 6.72
C GLY A 255 -9.07 7.66 8.22
N LEU A 256 -7.86 7.50 8.77
CA LEU A 256 -7.67 7.13 10.17
C LEU A 256 -7.72 8.36 11.10
N LYS A 257 -8.07 8.14 12.37
CA LYS A 257 -7.90 9.15 13.42
C LYS A 257 -6.56 8.95 14.09
N ARG A 258 -5.91 10.04 14.47
CA ARG A 258 -4.75 9.95 15.37
C ARG A 258 -5.14 9.28 16.68
N ASN A 259 -4.43 8.22 17.01
CA ASN A 259 -4.61 7.48 18.27
C ASN A 259 -3.27 7.36 19.00
N SER A 260 -3.31 7.26 20.33
CA SER A 260 -2.08 7.07 21.12
C SER A 260 -1.50 5.67 20.89
N LEU A 261 -0.18 5.62 20.65
CA LEU A 261 0.59 4.37 20.60
C LEU A 261 0.60 3.62 21.94
N ASP A 262 0.22 4.25 23.05
CA ASP A 262 0.15 3.58 24.36
C ASP A 262 -0.79 2.36 24.34
N THR A 263 -1.86 2.43 23.54
CA THR A 263 -2.84 1.34 23.38
C THR A 263 -2.30 0.17 22.55
N LEU A 264 -1.15 0.35 21.89
CA LEU A 264 -0.52 -0.64 21.02
C LEU A 264 0.63 -1.37 21.71
N LYS A 265 0.93 -1.05 22.97
CA LYS A 265 2.05 -1.66 23.70
C LYS A 265 1.77 -3.12 24.04
N ALA A 266 2.79 -3.96 23.88
CA ALA A 266 2.76 -5.36 24.30
C ALA A 266 3.91 -5.65 25.29
N GLU A 267 3.59 -6.37 26.36
CA GLU A 267 4.53 -6.71 27.43
C GLU A 267 5.34 -7.97 27.16
N ASP A 268 4.82 -8.86 26.31
CA ASP A 268 5.46 -10.11 25.91
C ASP A 268 4.91 -10.63 24.56
N ALA A 269 5.43 -11.78 24.12
CA ALA A 269 5.03 -12.42 22.87
C ALA A 269 3.56 -12.89 22.90
N GLN A 270 3.03 -13.29 24.05
CA GLN A 270 1.67 -13.79 24.21
C GLN A 270 0.64 -12.65 24.09
N GLN A 271 0.92 -11.49 24.69
CA GLN A 271 0.09 -10.31 24.54
C GLN A 271 0.16 -9.75 23.11
N SER A 272 1.37 -9.72 22.52
CA SER A 272 1.53 -9.34 21.11
C SER A 272 0.69 -10.26 20.21
N LEU A 273 0.76 -11.58 20.41
CA LEU A 273 -0.08 -12.55 19.69
C LEU A 273 -1.58 -12.34 19.91
N ALA A 274 -2.02 -12.01 21.13
CA ALA A 274 -3.43 -11.74 21.42
C ALA A 274 -3.95 -10.52 20.65
N ILE A 275 -3.15 -9.45 20.57
CA ILE A 275 -3.46 -8.26 19.77
C ILE A 275 -3.49 -8.60 18.28
N ILE A 276 -2.53 -9.38 17.78
CA ILE A 276 -2.52 -9.81 16.38
C ILE A 276 -3.77 -10.63 16.06
N ARG A 277 -4.17 -11.55 16.93
CA ARG A 277 -5.40 -12.34 16.74
C ARG A 277 -6.64 -11.46 16.70
N SER A 278 -6.77 -10.46 17.57
CA SER A 278 -7.92 -9.56 17.51
C SER A 278 -7.96 -8.76 16.20
N VAL A 279 -6.81 -8.34 15.67
CA VAL A 279 -6.71 -7.71 14.35
C VAL A 279 -7.14 -8.66 13.24
N LEU A 280 -6.65 -9.90 13.24
CA LEU A 280 -7.00 -10.90 12.23
C LEU A 280 -8.46 -11.37 12.31
N GLU A 281 -9.10 -11.22 13.46
CA GLU A 281 -10.54 -11.40 13.68
C GLU A 281 -11.37 -10.16 13.33
N ASP A 282 -10.75 -9.14 12.71
CA ASP A 282 -11.36 -7.88 12.27
C ASP A 282 -11.93 -7.03 13.42
N SER A 283 -11.35 -7.12 14.62
CA SER A 283 -11.76 -6.27 15.74
C SER A 283 -11.36 -4.82 15.48
N ALA A 284 -12.34 -3.92 15.43
CA ALA A 284 -12.10 -2.49 15.22
C ALA A 284 -11.23 -1.87 16.34
N GLY A 285 -10.33 -0.98 15.96
CA GLY A 285 -9.53 -0.17 16.89
C GLY A 285 -8.11 0.11 16.39
N PRO A 286 -7.32 0.85 17.19
CA PRO A 286 -5.99 1.34 16.79
C PRO A 286 -5.04 0.24 16.29
N ALA A 287 -5.11 -0.96 16.86
CA ALA A 287 -4.26 -2.08 16.44
C ALA A 287 -4.60 -2.57 15.02
N ARG A 288 -5.88 -2.57 14.64
CA ARG A 288 -6.31 -2.91 13.27
C ARG A 288 -5.88 -1.82 12.30
N ASP A 289 -6.12 -0.56 12.68
CA ASP A 289 -5.79 0.60 11.86
C ASP A 289 -4.31 0.66 11.49
N ILE A 290 -3.41 0.47 12.46
CA ILE A 290 -1.96 0.48 12.21
C ILE A 290 -1.48 -0.73 11.40
N VAL A 291 -2.17 -1.86 11.47
CA VAL A 291 -1.84 -3.02 10.62
C VAL A 291 -2.30 -2.80 9.20
N CYS A 292 -3.51 -2.26 9.00
CA CYS A 292 -4.06 -1.98 7.68
C CYS A 292 -3.21 -0.98 6.90
N ILE A 293 -2.76 0.12 7.51
CA ILE A 293 -1.92 1.12 6.84
C ILE A 293 -0.55 0.54 6.43
N ASN A 294 0.08 -0.26 7.29
CA ASN A 294 1.37 -0.91 6.96
C ASN A 294 1.21 -2.07 5.96
N ALA A 295 0.05 -2.73 5.89
CA ALA A 295 -0.22 -3.83 4.95
C ALA A 295 -0.75 -3.36 3.58
N GLY A 296 -1.59 -2.33 3.55
CA GLY A 296 -2.26 -1.83 2.34
C GLY A 296 -1.28 -1.22 1.34
N GLU A 297 -0.31 -0.45 1.83
CA GLU A 297 0.83 0.05 1.04
C GLU A 297 1.59 -1.11 0.38
N ALA A 298 1.97 -2.13 1.16
CA ALA A 298 2.71 -3.28 0.65
C ALA A 298 2.00 -3.98 -0.53
N ARG A 299 0.66 -4.14 -0.46
CA ARG A 299 -0.12 -4.82 -1.51
C ARG A 299 -0.31 -3.95 -2.75
N LYS A 300 -0.66 -2.67 -2.61
CA LYS A 300 -0.98 -1.82 -3.77
C LYS A 300 0.27 -1.49 -4.59
N LEU A 301 1.43 -1.40 -3.96
CA LEU A 301 2.71 -1.26 -4.65
C LEU A 301 3.11 -2.53 -5.43
N GLU A 302 2.85 -3.72 -4.86
CA GLU A 302 3.04 -4.99 -5.58
C GLU A 302 2.11 -5.08 -6.80
N GLU A 303 0.84 -4.67 -6.67
CA GLU A 303 -0.13 -4.67 -7.76
C GLU A 303 0.33 -3.79 -8.93
N ILE A 304 0.80 -2.57 -8.65
CA ILE A 304 1.31 -1.66 -9.68
C ILE A 304 2.58 -2.22 -10.32
N THR A 305 3.46 -2.81 -9.52
CA THR A 305 4.69 -3.44 -10.02
C THR A 305 4.40 -4.65 -10.90
N GLU A 306 3.44 -5.50 -10.52
CA GLU A 306 2.93 -6.61 -11.32
C GLU A 306 2.46 -6.14 -12.68
N ARG A 307 1.69 -5.04 -12.72
CA ARG A 307 1.17 -4.47 -13.96
C ARG A 307 2.28 -3.91 -14.85
N ILE A 308 3.19 -3.11 -14.27
CA ILE A 308 4.33 -2.52 -15.00
C ILE A 308 5.24 -3.61 -15.59
N ALA A 309 5.40 -4.75 -14.89
CA ALA A 309 6.18 -5.88 -15.38
C ALA A 309 5.56 -6.57 -16.61
N VAL A 310 4.23 -6.47 -16.80
CA VAL A 310 3.52 -7.04 -17.95
C VAL A 310 3.44 -6.05 -19.10
N VAL A 311 3.11 -4.79 -18.81
CA VAL A 311 3.08 -3.68 -19.77
C VAL A 311 3.81 -2.51 -19.14
N ASP A 312 4.97 -2.15 -19.69
CA ASP A 312 5.75 -1.04 -19.16
C ASP A 312 5.05 0.33 -19.38
N MET A 313 5.61 1.37 -18.76
CA MET A 313 5.06 2.72 -18.80
C MET A 313 4.96 3.28 -20.23
N ASP A 314 5.96 3.07 -21.08
CA ASP A 314 5.95 3.61 -22.45
C ASP A 314 4.87 2.90 -23.28
N ALA A 315 4.76 1.58 -23.15
CA ALA A 315 3.76 0.79 -23.83
C ALA A 315 2.33 1.14 -23.40
N ILE A 316 2.08 1.38 -22.10
CA ILE A 316 0.73 1.77 -21.65
C ILE A 316 0.38 3.19 -22.09
N ILE A 317 1.36 4.11 -22.15
CA ILE A 317 1.17 5.46 -22.69
C ILE A 317 0.76 5.39 -24.16
N GLU A 318 1.42 4.56 -24.97
CA GLU A 318 1.03 4.40 -26.39
C GLU A 318 -0.37 3.81 -26.53
N LYS A 319 -0.71 2.76 -25.76
CA LYS A 319 -2.08 2.21 -25.75
C LYS A 319 -3.12 3.26 -25.34
N ALA A 320 -2.81 4.11 -24.37
CA ALA A 320 -3.69 5.19 -23.94
C ALA A 320 -3.94 6.23 -25.05
N LYS A 321 -2.95 6.48 -25.92
CA LYS A 321 -3.08 7.36 -27.09
C LYS A 321 -3.93 6.74 -28.21
N GLU A 322 -3.88 5.42 -28.36
CA GLU A 322 -4.64 4.68 -29.38
C GLU A 322 -6.12 4.50 -29.01
N ALA A 323 -6.47 4.63 -27.73
CA ALA A 323 -7.82 4.41 -27.26
C ALA A 323 -8.82 5.42 -27.84
N GLU A 324 -10.07 5.00 -28.03
CA GLU A 324 -11.14 5.86 -28.59
C GLU A 324 -11.40 7.08 -27.71
N VAL A 325 -11.81 8.20 -28.31
CA VAL A 325 -12.06 9.46 -27.57
C VAL A 325 -13.13 9.23 -26.49
N PRO A 326 -12.91 9.66 -25.24
CA PRO A 326 -13.92 9.55 -24.18
C PRO A 326 -15.27 10.16 -24.58
N ARG A 327 -16.35 9.44 -24.23
CA ARG A 327 -17.74 9.73 -24.57
C ARG A 327 -18.32 10.92 -23.79
N GLY A 328 -17.60 11.44 -22.80
CA GLY A 328 -17.99 12.58 -21.96
C GLY A 328 -18.92 12.17 -20.83
N PHE A 329 -18.34 11.71 -19.72
CA PHE A 329 -19.02 11.25 -18.51
C PHE A 329 -19.77 12.38 -17.82
N THR A 330 -19.11 13.52 -17.59
CA THR A 330 -19.72 14.72 -17.00
C THR A 330 -20.89 15.22 -17.85
N ARG A 331 -20.69 15.29 -19.17
CA ARG A 331 -21.72 15.76 -20.12
C ARG A 331 -22.97 14.88 -20.08
N ALA A 332 -22.81 13.56 -20.01
CA ALA A 332 -23.95 12.64 -19.96
C ALA A 332 -24.82 12.84 -18.69
N ILE A 333 -24.18 13.19 -17.56
CA ILE A 333 -24.89 13.56 -16.33
C ILE A 333 -25.63 14.89 -16.52
N GLU A 334 -24.96 15.92 -17.05
CA GLU A 334 -25.56 17.24 -17.31
C GLU A 334 -26.77 17.16 -18.24
N GLU A 335 -26.71 16.36 -19.31
CA GLU A 335 -27.81 16.17 -20.24
C GLU A 335 -29.07 15.61 -19.56
N LYS A 336 -28.92 14.66 -18.62
CA LYS A 336 -30.05 14.12 -17.85
C LYS A 336 -30.64 15.19 -16.92
N ILE A 337 -29.78 15.91 -16.20
CA ILE A 337 -30.19 16.96 -15.26
C ILE A 337 -30.92 18.08 -16.00
N ASN A 338 -30.37 18.54 -17.13
CA ASN A 338 -30.98 19.58 -17.98
C ASN A 338 -32.33 19.15 -18.57
N ALA A 339 -32.54 17.85 -18.77
CA ALA A 339 -33.83 17.27 -19.16
C ALA A 339 -34.80 17.06 -17.98
N GLY A 340 -34.46 17.53 -16.77
CA GLY A 340 -35.26 17.37 -15.55
C GLY A 340 -35.23 15.95 -14.96
N LYS A 341 -34.31 15.10 -15.41
CA LYS A 341 -34.13 13.71 -14.95
C LYS A 341 -32.95 13.61 -13.98
N ALA A 342 -32.91 12.54 -13.19
CA ALA A 342 -31.75 12.25 -12.35
C ALA A 342 -30.57 11.77 -13.21
N GLY A 343 -29.37 12.26 -12.92
CA GLY A 343 -28.11 11.78 -13.48
C GLY A 343 -27.61 10.56 -12.71
N VAL A 344 -28.09 9.36 -13.06
CA VAL A 344 -27.75 8.13 -12.32
C VAL A 344 -26.50 7.47 -12.91
N ILE A 345 -25.47 7.34 -12.09
CA ILE A 345 -24.30 6.49 -12.32
C ILE A 345 -24.63 5.12 -11.72
N ALA A 346 -24.88 4.14 -12.59
CA ALA A 346 -25.27 2.79 -12.18
C ALA A 346 -24.03 1.91 -11.97
N GLU A 347 -23.82 1.45 -10.74
CA GLU A 347 -22.63 0.68 -10.38
C GLU A 347 -22.81 -0.82 -10.70
N ILE A 348 -21.79 -1.39 -11.35
CA ILE A 348 -21.63 -2.82 -11.66
C ILE A 348 -20.58 -3.37 -10.70
N LYS A 349 -21.03 -4.13 -9.71
CA LYS A 349 -20.21 -4.61 -8.59
C LYS A 349 -20.55 -6.05 -8.23
N LYS A 350 -19.58 -6.95 -8.34
CA LYS A 350 -19.75 -8.39 -8.08
C LYS A 350 -19.80 -8.70 -6.59
N ALA A 351 -18.84 -8.19 -5.84
CA ALA A 351 -18.72 -8.41 -4.39
C ALA A 351 -18.46 -7.09 -3.65
N SER A 352 -18.56 -7.13 -2.33
CA SER A 352 -18.11 -6.04 -1.47
C SER A 352 -17.50 -6.59 -0.18
N PRO A 353 -16.53 -5.92 0.44
CA PRO A 353 -15.89 -6.40 1.66
C PRO A 353 -16.88 -6.69 2.80
N SER A 354 -17.90 -5.83 2.95
CA SER A 354 -18.86 -5.92 4.05
C SER A 354 -19.97 -6.95 3.84
N LYS A 355 -20.27 -7.35 2.60
CA LYS A 355 -21.45 -8.18 2.28
C LYS A 355 -21.13 -9.40 1.40
N GLY A 356 -19.86 -9.67 1.11
CA GLY A 356 -19.43 -10.76 0.25
C GLY A 356 -19.94 -10.61 -1.19
N VAL A 357 -20.17 -11.74 -1.87
CA VAL A 357 -20.69 -11.79 -3.24
C VAL A 357 -22.13 -11.28 -3.25
N LEU A 358 -22.37 -10.21 -4.02
CA LEU A 358 -23.68 -9.58 -4.20
C LEU A 358 -24.47 -10.24 -5.33
N ARG A 359 -23.77 -10.72 -6.36
CA ARG A 359 -24.35 -11.35 -7.54
C ARG A 359 -23.43 -12.46 -8.05
N GLU A 360 -23.88 -13.71 -7.94
CA GLU A 360 -23.12 -14.87 -8.45
C GLU A 360 -23.13 -14.93 -9.98
N ASP A 361 -24.29 -14.72 -10.60
CA ASP A 361 -24.45 -14.63 -12.05
C ASP A 361 -24.12 -13.22 -12.56
N PHE A 362 -22.83 -13.00 -12.81
CA PHE A 362 -22.26 -11.69 -13.09
C PHE A 362 -21.81 -11.58 -14.54
N ASN A 363 -22.68 -11.02 -15.39
CA ASN A 363 -22.40 -10.69 -16.79
C ASN A 363 -22.40 -9.17 -17.00
N PRO A 364 -21.21 -8.52 -17.03
CA PRO A 364 -21.09 -7.06 -17.14
C PRO A 364 -21.81 -6.48 -18.36
N ALA A 365 -21.71 -7.15 -19.51
CA ALA A 365 -22.32 -6.68 -20.77
C ALA A 365 -23.86 -6.67 -20.70
N GLU A 366 -24.47 -7.71 -20.13
CA GLU A 366 -25.93 -7.77 -19.96
C GLU A 366 -26.43 -6.76 -18.93
N ILE A 367 -25.69 -6.59 -17.83
CA ILE A 367 -26.01 -5.60 -16.79
C ILE A 367 -25.92 -4.18 -17.37
N ALA A 368 -24.88 -3.89 -18.16
CA ALA A 368 -24.70 -2.60 -18.81
C ALA A 368 -25.87 -2.23 -19.74
N ARG A 369 -26.30 -3.16 -20.62
CA ARG A 369 -27.48 -2.98 -21.48
C ARG A 369 -28.76 -2.79 -20.67
N SER A 370 -28.89 -3.53 -19.56
CA SER A 370 -30.03 -3.40 -18.66
C SER A 370 -30.09 -1.99 -18.06
N TYR A 371 -28.98 -1.46 -17.56
CA TYR A 371 -28.92 -0.11 -17.01
C TYR A 371 -29.13 1.00 -18.04
N GLU A 372 -28.61 0.83 -19.26
CA GLU A 372 -28.89 1.75 -20.38
C GLU A 372 -30.38 1.81 -20.68
N TRP A 373 -31.04 0.66 -20.82
CA TRP A 373 -32.50 0.60 -20.97
C TRP A 373 -33.24 1.21 -19.79
N GLY A 374 -32.74 0.99 -18.56
CA GLY A 374 -33.29 1.56 -17.33
C GLY A 374 -33.19 3.09 -17.26
N GLY A 375 -32.36 3.70 -18.10
CA GLY A 375 -32.22 5.14 -18.21
C GLY A 375 -31.05 5.73 -17.43
N ALA A 376 -30.04 4.92 -17.06
CA ALA A 376 -28.80 5.41 -16.48
C ALA A 376 -28.14 6.50 -17.35
N ALA A 377 -27.36 7.37 -16.70
CA ALA A 377 -26.54 8.38 -17.34
C ALA A 377 -25.15 7.83 -17.67
N CYS A 378 -24.58 7.08 -16.73
CA CYS A 378 -23.23 6.52 -16.80
C CYS A 378 -23.19 5.17 -16.08
N LEU A 379 -22.11 4.43 -16.27
CA LEU A 379 -21.81 3.22 -15.51
C LEU A 379 -20.60 3.42 -14.61
N SER A 380 -20.61 2.80 -13.44
CA SER A 380 -19.44 2.71 -12.55
C SER A 380 -19.00 1.26 -12.40
N ILE A 381 -17.76 0.95 -12.80
CA ILE A 381 -17.27 -0.43 -12.86
C ILE A 381 -16.15 -0.61 -11.84
N LEU A 382 -16.34 -1.56 -10.92
CA LEU A 382 -15.30 -1.91 -9.95
C LEU A 382 -14.23 -2.77 -10.64
N THR A 383 -12.99 -2.28 -10.70
CA THR A 383 -11.86 -3.02 -11.30
C THR A 383 -10.93 -3.66 -10.29
N ASP A 384 -11.01 -3.26 -9.02
CA ASP A 384 -10.19 -3.82 -7.94
C ASP A 384 -10.56 -5.30 -7.68
N LYS A 385 -9.58 -6.18 -7.87
CA LYS A 385 -9.73 -7.64 -7.80
C LYS A 385 -9.91 -8.14 -6.37
N ASP A 386 -9.17 -7.56 -5.42
CA ASP A 386 -9.02 -8.14 -4.09
C ASP A 386 -10.22 -7.84 -3.19
N PHE A 387 -10.74 -6.60 -3.23
CA PHE A 387 -11.82 -6.17 -2.34
C PHE A 387 -13.21 -6.37 -2.96
N PHE A 388 -13.31 -6.25 -4.28
CA PHE A 388 -14.60 -6.24 -4.97
C PHE A 388 -14.80 -7.39 -5.95
N GLN A 389 -13.80 -8.27 -6.12
CA GLN A 389 -13.75 -9.26 -7.20
C GLN A 389 -14.00 -8.63 -8.56
N GLY A 390 -13.48 -7.40 -8.74
CA GLY A 390 -13.53 -6.63 -9.98
C GLY A 390 -12.55 -7.14 -11.02
N SER A 391 -12.58 -6.53 -12.20
CA SER A 391 -11.62 -6.81 -13.27
C SER A 391 -11.67 -5.73 -14.35
N GLU A 392 -10.53 -5.47 -15.00
CA GLU A 392 -10.45 -4.57 -16.14
C GLU A 392 -11.27 -5.09 -17.32
N GLU A 393 -11.32 -6.40 -17.51
CA GLU A 393 -12.14 -7.05 -18.54
C GLU A 393 -13.62 -6.72 -18.37
N TYR A 394 -14.13 -6.62 -17.13
CA TYR A 394 -15.52 -6.21 -16.90
C TYR A 394 -15.81 -4.79 -17.38
N LEU A 395 -14.83 -3.87 -17.25
CA LEU A 395 -14.96 -2.52 -17.78
C LEU A 395 -14.99 -2.55 -19.30
N VAL A 396 -14.09 -3.28 -19.94
CA VAL A 396 -14.05 -3.43 -21.41
C VAL A 396 -15.35 -4.04 -21.93
N GLU A 397 -15.86 -5.10 -21.30
CA GLU A 397 -17.10 -5.79 -21.67
C GLU A 397 -18.33 -4.88 -21.52
N ALA A 398 -18.47 -4.20 -20.38
CA ALA A 398 -19.59 -3.28 -20.14
C ALA A 398 -19.56 -2.07 -21.08
N SER A 399 -18.36 -1.50 -21.28
CA SER A 399 -18.12 -0.37 -22.18
C SER A 399 -18.49 -0.69 -23.62
N ALA A 400 -18.12 -1.88 -24.12
CA ALA A 400 -18.43 -2.34 -25.47
C ALA A 400 -19.91 -2.71 -25.69
N ALA A 401 -20.66 -2.96 -24.61
CA ALA A 401 -22.02 -3.48 -24.69
C ALA A 401 -23.12 -2.40 -24.78
N CYS A 402 -22.79 -1.13 -24.51
CA CYS A 402 -23.73 -0.01 -24.45
C CYS A 402 -23.08 1.30 -24.90
N SER A 403 -23.88 2.37 -25.01
CA SER A 403 -23.39 3.71 -25.39
C SER A 403 -23.03 4.61 -24.20
N LEU A 404 -23.30 4.16 -22.97
CA LEU A 404 -23.07 4.94 -21.76
C LEU A 404 -21.57 5.12 -21.47
N PRO A 405 -21.12 6.30 -21.04
CA PRO A 405 -19.77 6.49 -20.54
C PRO A 405 -19.55 5.70 -19.23
N VAL A 406 -18.33 5.23 -19.02
CA VAL A 406 -17.95 4.36 -17.90
C VAL A 406 -16.85 5.00 -17.05
N ILE A 407 -17.00 4.96 -15.73
CA ILE A 407 -15.95 5.31 -14.76
C ILE A 407 -15.24 4.03 -14.30
N ARG A 408 -13.90 4.05 -14.29
CA ARG A 408 -13.10 3.06 -13.58
C ARG A 408 -13.14 3.38 -12.09
N LYS A 409 -13.80 2.51 -11.31
CA LYS A 409 -13.87 2.63 -9.86
C LYS A 409 -12.82 1.72 -9.22
N ASP A 410 -11.73 2.33 -8.81
CA ASP A 410 -10.55 1.69 -8.22
C ASP A 410 -9.84 2.70 -7.29
N PHE A 411 -8.89 2.20 -6.50
CA PHE A 411 -7.95 3.05 -5.77
C PHE A 411 -6.81 3.48 -6.70
N ILE A 412 -7.01 4.62 -7.38
CA ILE A 412 -6.03 5.20 -8.29
C ILE A 412 -5.05 6.07 -7.49
N ILE A 413 -3.82 5.58 -7.34
CA ILE A 413 -2.74 6.28 -6.63
C ILE A 413 -1.53 6.58 -7.52
N ASP A 414 -1.44 5.97 -8.70
CA ASP A 414 -0.28 6.11 -9.58
C ASP A 414 -0.66 6.52 -11.02
N PRO A 415 0.16 7.36 -11.69
CA PRO A 415 -0.05 7.73 -13.09
C PRO A 415 -0.22 6.54 -14.05
N TYR A 416 0.46 5.42 -13.80
CA TYR A 416 0.31 4.20 -14.58
C TYR A 416 -1.16 3.76 -14.65
N GLN A 417 -1.86 3.77 -13.50
CA GLN A 417 -3.27 3.36 -13.43
C GLN A 417 -4.19 4.32 -14.20
N VAL A 418 -3.82 5.60 -14.33
CA VAL A 418 -4.54 6.59 -15.14
C VAL A 418 -4.38 6.30 -16.63
N TYR A 419 -3.15 6.03 -17.09
CA TYR A 419 -2.90 5.58 -18.47
C TYR A 419 -3.60 4.25 -18.77
N GLU A 420 -3.55 3.31 -17.83
CA GLU A 420 -4.22 2.02 -17.95
C GLU A 420 -5.73 2.19 -18.05
N ALA A 421 -6.35 3.01 -17.19
CA ALA A 421 -7.78 3.34 -17.27
C ALA A 421 -8.16 3.86 -18.66
N ARG A 422 -7.34 4.78 -19.20
CA ARG A 422 -7.53 5.32 -20.54
C ARG A 422 -7.39 4.24 -21.62
N ALA A 423 -6.36 3.40 -21.53
CA ALA A 423 -6.06 2.33 -22.48
C ALA A 423 -7.16 1.27 -22.56
N ILE A 424 -7.86 1.00 -21.46
CA ILE A 424 -9.00 0.06 -21.42
C ILE A 424 -10.35 0.72 -21.74
N GLY A 425 -10.35 2.00 -22.15
CA GLY A 425 -11.54 2.70 -22.60
C GLY A 425 -12.42 3.29 -21.48
N ALA A 426 -11.84 3.61 -20.32
CA ALA A 426 -12.54 4.41 -19.32
C ALA A 426 -12.76 5.84 -19.82
N ASP A 427 -13.93 6.40 -19.52
CA ASP A 427 -14.28 7.79 -19.81
C ASP A 427 -14.03 8.70 -18.59
N CYS A 428 -13.92 8.11 -17.42
CA CYS A 428 -13.74 8.79 -16.15
C CYS A 428 -12.94 7.92 -15.17
N ILE A 429 -12.23 8.55 -14.24
CA ILE A 429 -11.59 7.86 -13.11
C ILE A 429 -12.14 8.38 -11.77
N LEU A 430 -12.08 7.52 -10.75
CA LEU A 430 -12.32 7.91 -9.36
C LEU A 430 -11.02 8.35 -8.71
N LEU A 431 -11.01 9.52 -8.07
CA LEU A 431 -9.96 9.94 -7.13
C LEU A 431 -10.60 10.09 -5.75
N ILE A 432 -10.08 9.36 -4.76
CA ILE A 432 -10.60 9.41 -3.39
C ILE A 432 -9.70 10.36 -2.59
N ALA A 433 -10.23 11.50 -2.14
CA ALA A 433 -9.44 12.51 -1.43
C ALA A 433 -8.83 11.96 -0.14
N ALA A 434 -9.52 11.02 0.51
CA ALA A 434 -9.07 10.29 1.68
C ALA A 434 -7.89 9.35 1.43
N CYS A 435 -7.45 9.13 0.18
CA CYS A 435 -6.37 8.20 -0.19
C CYS A 435 -5.18 8.89 -0.89
N LEU A 436 -5.24 10.21 -1.08
CA LEU A 436 -4.29 10.95 -1.93
C LEU A 436 -3.81 12.20 -1.24
N GLU A 437 -2.52 12.53 -1.41
CA GLU A 437 -2.00 13.84 -1.07
C GLU A 437 -2.52 14.94 -2.02
N ASP A 438 -2.54 16.20 -1.59
CA ASP A 438 -3.07 17.30 -2.40
C ASP A 438 -2.34 17.46 -3.74
N GLN A 439 -1.01 17.31 -3.74
CA GLN A 439 -0.20 17.41 -4.95
C GLN A 439 -0.41 16.20 -5.86
N GLN A 440 -0.51 15.00 -5.28
CA GLN A 440 -0.76 13.77 -6.01
C GLN A 440 -2.15 13.79 -6.66
N MET A 441 -3.20 14.12 -5.90
CA MET A 441 -4.56 14.29 -6.39
C MET A 441 -4.62 15.33 -7.52
N ARG A 442 -3.92 16.48 -7.36
CA ARG A 442 -3.80 17.50 -8.43
C ARG A 442 -3.14 16.95 -9.68
N ASN A 443 -2.05 16.19 -9.54
CA ASN A 443 -1.31 15.61 -10.67
C ASN A 443 -2.16 14.58 -11.41
N LEU A 444 -2.80 13.66 -10.69
CA LEU A 444 -3.66 12.62 -11.27
C LEU A 444 -4.90 13.24 -11.94
N ASN A 445 -5.53 14.24 -11.31
CA ASN A 445 -6.65 14.98 -11.91
C ASN A 445 -6.23 15.68 -13.21
N THR A 446 -5.06 16.34 -13.19
CA THR A 446 -4.52 17.02 -14.37
C THR A 446 -4.22 16.02 -15.49
N LEU A 447 -3.59 14.88 -15.17
CA LEU A 447 -3.25 13.84 -16.12
C LEU A 447 -4.51 13.23 -16.77
N ALA A 448 -5.53 12.92 -15.97
CA ALA A 448 -6.79 12.37 -16.49
C ALA A 448 -7.44 13.32 -17.51
N HIS A 449 -7.50 14.61 -17.19
CA HIS A 449 -8.01 15.63 -18.12
C HIS A 449 -7.12 15.80 -19.36
N GLN A 450 -5.79 15.71 -19.25
CA GLN A 450 -4.90 15.71 -20.40
C GLN A 450 -5.14 14.53 -21.35
N LEU A 451 -5.58 13.39 -20.80
CA LEU A 451 -5.99 12.21 -21.56
C LEU A 451 -7.44 12.26 -22.06
N GLY A 452 -8.15 13.36 -21.78
CA GLY A 452 -9.55 13.59 -22.19
C GLY A 452 -10.59 12.92 -21.31
N MET A 453 -10.20 12.30 -20.19
CA MET A 453 -11.12 11.69 -19.24
C MET A 453 -11.69 12.74 -18.27
N ASP A 454 -12.90 12.46 -17.77
CA ASP A 454 -13.47 13.15 -16.62
C ASP A 454 -12.91 12.58 -15.30
N VAL A 455 -13.14 13.28 -14.20
CA VAL A 455 -12.72 12.83 -12.86
C VAL A 455 -13.87 13.01 -11.88
N LEU A 456 -14.20 11.96 -11.14
CA LEU A 456 -15.05 12.05 -9.96
C LEU A 456 -14.14 12.11 -8.74
N ILE A 457 -14.13 13.21 -8.01
CA ILE A 457 -13.39 13.32 -6.75
C ILE A 457 -14.33 12.98 -5.60
N GLU A 458 -14.10 11.86 -4.93
CA GLU A 458 -14.88 11.37 -3.79
C GLU A 458 -14.33 11.95 -2.48
N VAL A 459 -15.24 12.50 -1.66
CA VAL A 459 -14.98 13.06 -0.34
C VAL A 459 -15.98 12.54 0.69
N HIS A 460 -15.61 12.57 1.96
CA HIS A 460 -16.40 12.06 3.08
C HIS A 460 -16.73 13.13 4.13
N ASP A 461 -15.97 14.21 4.17
CA ASP A 461 -16.16 15.30 5.12
C ASP A 461 -15.73 16.66 4.54
N ALA A 462 -15.91 17.72 5.35
CA ALA A 462 -15.62 19.09 4.98
C ALA A 462 -14.14 19.35 4.70
N GLU A 463 -13.24 18.66 5.39
CA GLU A 463 -11.79 18.82 5.23
C GLU A 463 -11.34 18.25 3.88
N GLU A 464 -11.81 17.03 3.54
CA GLU A 464 -11.59 16.45 2.23
C GLU A 464 -12.19 17.29 1.11
N LEU A 465 -13.37 17.88 1.33
CA LEU A 465 -14.00 18.78 0.37
C LEU A 465 -13.17 20.05 0.14
N GLU A 466 -12.68 20.70 1.19
CA GLU A 466 -11.80 21.88 1.09
C GLU A 466 -10.53 21.60 0.28
N ARG A 467 -9.99 20.38 0.35
CA ARG A 467 -8.83 19.94 -0.44
C ARG A 467 -9.18 19.70 -1.91
N ALA A 468 -10.40 19.24 -2.20
CA ALA A 468 -10.88 18.96 -3.55
C ALA A 468 -11.29 20.22 -4.33
N LEU A 469 -11.92 21.20 -3.67
CA LEU A 469 -12.49 22.40 -4.31
C LEU A 469 -11.50 23.24 -5.14
N PRO A 470 -10.21 23.41 -4.76
CA PRO A 470 -9.21 24.14 -5.55
C PRO A 470 -8.82 23.48 -6.87
N LEU A 471 -9.22 22.22 -7.10
CA LEU A 471 -8.92 21.51 -8.34
C LEU A 471 -9.88 21.94 -9.44
N ASN A 472 -9.37 22.01 -10.66
CA ASN A 472 -10.21 22.24 -11.83
C ASN A 472 -10.93 20.92 -12.16
N ASN A 473 -12.04 20.66 -11.49
CA ASN A 473 -12.84 19.45 -11.69
C ASN A 473 -14.34 19.72 -11.50
N ARG A 474 -15.18 19.12 -12.35
CA ARG A 474 -16.61 19.41 -12.39
C ARG A 474 -17.43 18.52 -11.44
N LEU A 475 -17.00 17.29 -11.18
CA LEU A 475 -17.76 16.30 -10.40
C LEU A 475 -17.19 16.13 -8.99
N ILE A 476 -18.04 16.33 -7.97
CA ILE A 476 -17.71 16.03 -6.57
C ILE A 476 -18.64 14.92 -6.10
N GLY A 477 -18.06 13.79 -5.73
CA GLY A 477 -18.74 12.66 -5.12
C GLY A 477 -18.75 12.81 -3.60
N ILE A 478 -19.92 12.75 -2.97
CA ILE A 478 -20.03 12.72 -1.51
C ILE A 478 -20.47 11.33 -1.09
N ASN A 479 -19.57 10.60 -0.44
CA ASN A 479 -19.85 9.26 0.04
C ASN A 479 -20.49 9.34 1.43
N ASN A 480 -21.79 9.04 1.50
CA ASN A 480 -22.56 9.12 2.74
C ASN A 480 -22.18 8.05 3.77
N ARG A 481 -21.30 7.09 3.40
CA ARG A 481 -20.76 6.11 4.34
C ARG A 481 -19.55 6.70 5.03
N ASN A 482 -19.64 6.89 6.33
CA ASN A 482 -18.50 7.28 7.13
C ASN A 482 -17.44 6.17 7.13
N LEU A 483 -16.23 6.43 6.63
CA LEU A 483 -15.16 5.43 6.59
C LEU A 483 -14.66 5.00 7.98
N ARG A 484 -14.97 5.80 9.03
CA ARG A 484 -14.53 5.56 10.41
C ARG A 484 -15.55 4.72 11.20
N THR A 485 -16.85 4.95 11.02
CA THR A 485 -17.92 4.26 11.77
C THR A 485 -18.73 3.28 10.93
N PHE A 486 -18.61 3.33 9.60
CA PHE A 486 -19.44 2.62 8.62
C PHE A 486 -20.92 3.00 8.61
N ASP A 487 -21.33 3.97 9.44
CA ASP A 487 -22.67 4.53 9.41
C ASP A 487 -22.93 5.22 8.06
N VAL A 488 -24.17 5.10 7.58
CA VAL A 488 -24.58 5.71 6.33
C VAL A 488 -25.63 6.77 6.62
N SER A 489 -25.36 8.02 6.25
CA SER A 489 -26.28 9.14 6.45
C SER A 489 -26.31 10.07 5.25
N LEU A 490 -27.47 10.18 4.60
CA LEU A 490 -27.70 11.13 3.50
C LEU A 490 -27.59 12.60 3.94
N GLN A 491 -27.67 12.87 5.24
CA GLN A 491 -27.46 14.20 5.79
C GLN A 491 -26.05 14.72 5.49
N THR A 492 -25.06 13.84 5.35
CA THR A 492 -23.67 14.19 5.00
C THR A 492 -23.62 14.97 3.68
N THR A 493 -24.31 14.49 2.64
CA THR A 493 -24.39 15.21 1.35
C THR A 493 -25.07 16.56 1.51
N ILE A 494 -26.15 16.64 2.29
CA ILE A 494 -26.92 17.88 2.49
C ILE A 494 -26.07 18.92 3.23
N ASP A 495 -25.39 18.52 4.30
CA ASP A 495 -24.58 19.42 5.13
C ASP A 495 -23.39 20.01 4.36
N LEU A 496 -22.75 19.20 3.52
CA LEU A 496 -21.61 19.63 2.70
C LEU A 496 -22.02 20.46 1.48
N LEU A 497 -23.28 20.37 1.03
CA LEU A 497 -23.76 21.06 -0.17
C LEU A 497 -23.54 22.58 -0.10
N GLU A 498 -23.70 23.20 1.07
CA GLU A 498 -23.53 24.65 1.27
C GLU A 498 -22.11 25.15 0.99
N MET A 499 -21.11 24.26 1.07
CA MET A 499 -19.71 24.58 0.81
C MET A 499 -19.35 24.46 -0.68
N ILE A 500 -20.20 23.83 -1.48
CA ILE A 500 -19.90 23.49 -2.87
C ILE A 500 -20.39 24.60 -3.80
N PRO A 501 -19.52 25.19 -4.63
CA PRO A 501 -19.95 26.19 -5.61
C PRO A 501 -20.91 25.62 -6.66
N ASP A 502 -21.82 26.47 -7.16
CA ASP A 502 -22.84 26.10 -8.17
C ASP A 502 -22.24 25.63 -9.51
N ASP A 503 -20.95 25.89 -9.74
CA ASP A 503 -20.20 25.41 -10.90
C ASP A 503 -19.68 23.97 -10.73
N ARG A 504 -20.15 23.22 -9.72
CA ARG A 504 -19.90 21.78 -9.57
C ARG A 504 -21.19 20.97 -9.72
N ILE A 505 -21.03 19.68 -10.01
CA ILE A 505 -22.11 18.70 -9.97
C ILE A 505 -21.84 17.78 -8.77
N VAL A 506 -22.75 17.81 -7.81
CA VAL A 506 -22.69 16.94 -6.63
C VAL A 506 -23.33 15.60 -6.96
N VAL A 507 -22.53 14.55 -6.82
CA VAL A 507 -22.96 13.15 -6.93
C VAL A 507 -23.08 12.60 -5.52
N THR A 508 -24.30 12.26 -5.09
CA THR A 508 -24.49 11.60 -3.80
C THR A 508 -24.26 10.09 -3.93
N GLU A 509 -23.47 9.52 -3.04
CA GLU A 509 -23.07 8.12 -3.09
C GLU A 509 -23.41 7.38 -1.79
N SER A 510 -23.74 6.10 -1.92
CA SER A 510 -24.21 5.25 -0.81
C SER A 510 -25.53 5.72 -0.16
N GLY A 511 -26.29 4.78 0.41
CA GLY A 511 -27.47 5.08 1.22
C GLY A 511 -28.78 5.36 0.47
N ILE A 512 -28.79 5.29 -0.87
CA ILE A 512 -30.01 5.42 -1.67
C ILE A 512 -30.66 4.04 -1.83
N HIS A 513 -31.81 3.84 -1.20
CA HIS A 513 -32.53 2.56 -1.20
C HIS A 513 -34.00 2.67 -1.63
N SER A 514 -34.59 3.86 -1.57
CA SER A 514 -36.01 4.11 -1.79
C SER A 514 -36.27 5.36 -2.64
N ARG A 515 -37.50 5.50 -3.13
CA ARG A 515 -37.93 6.70 -3.87
C ARG A 515 -37.94 7.93 -2.98
N GLU A 516 -38.21 7.74 -1.70
CA GLU A 516 -38.17 8.76 -0.67
C GLU A 516 -36.76 9.33 -0.52
N ASP A 517 -35.73 8.48 -0.54
CA ASP A 517 -34.33 8.92 -0.52
C ASP A 517 -33.97 9.75 -1.77
N VAL A 518 -34.39 9.27 -2.95
CA VAL A 518 -34.20 10.02 -4.21
C VAL A 518 -34.91 11.36 -4.15
N LYS A 519 -36.15 11.38 -3.68
CA LYS A 519 -36.95 12.60 -3.54
C LYS A 519 -36.29 13.57 -2.55
N LEU A 520 -35.81 13.10 -1.40
CA LEU A 520 -35.12 13.92 -0.41
C LEU A 520 -33.92 14.64 -1.02
N MET A 521 -33.08 13.93 -1.77
CA MET A 521 -31.92 14.53 -2.43
C MET A 521 -32.33 15.55 -3.50
N ARG A 522 -33.30 15.20 -4.36
CA ARG A 522 -33.78 16.09 -5.42
C ARG A 522 -34.47 17.35 -4.89
N ASP A 523 -35.21 17.24 -3.78
CA ASP A 523 -35.82 18.39 -3.11
C ASP A 523 -34.75 19.36 -2.54
N ASN A 524 -33.53 18.86 -2.27
CA ASN A 524 -32.36 19.66 -1.90
C ASN A 524 -31.46 20.00 -3.11
N SER A 525 -31.98 19.94 -4.33
CA SER A 525 -31.26 20.24 -5.58
C SER A 525 -30.05 19.32 -5.90
N ILE A 526 -29.94 18.17 -5.23
CA ILE A 526 -28.96 17.13 -5.55
C ILE A 526 -29.58 16.20 -6.59
N ASN A 527 -29.06 16.26 -7.82
CA ASN A 527 -29.68 15.62 -8.99
C ASN A 527 -28.84 14.50 -9.62
N ALA A 528 -27.61 14.25 -9.12
CA ALA A 528 -26.77 13.14 -9.57
C ALA A 528 -26.54 12.13 -8.44
N PHE A 529 -26.47 10.84 -8.80
CA PHE A 529 -26.49 9.73 -7.86
C PHE A 529 -25.55 8.62 -8.33
N LEU A 530 -24.76 8.04 -7.42
CA LEU A 530 -24.06 6.78 -7.66
C LEU A 530 -24.71 5.67 -6.83
N VAL A 531 -25.33 4.70 -7.51
CA VAL A 531 -26.12 3.64 -6.86
C VAL A 531 -25.72 2.27 -7.41
N GLY A 532 -25.41 1.34 -6.51
CA GLY A 532 -25.00 -0.03 -6.87
C GLY A 532 -25.73 -1.12 -6.12
N GLU A 533 -25.65 -1.10 -4.79
CA GLU A 533 -26.09 -2.24 -3.98
C GLU A 533 -27.57 -2.58 -4.17
N ALA A 534 -28.42 -1.56 -4.27
CA ALA A 534 -29.86 -1.71 -4.49
C ALA A 534 -30.19 -2.47 -5.78
N PHE A 535 -29.33 -2.38 -6.79
CA PHE A 535 -29.55 -2.95 -8.12
C PHE A 535 -28.94 -4.34 -8.27
N MET A 536 -27.70 -4.54 -7.79
CA MET A 536 -26.94 -5.78 -8.00
C MET A 536 -27.59 -7.02 -7.38
N ARG A 537 -28.37 -6.83 -6.32
CA ARG A 537 -29.12 -7.90 -5.62
C ARG A 537 -30.40 -8.33 -6.33
N THR A 538 -30.79 -7.64 -7.41
CA THR A 538 -32.07 -7.90 -8.09
C THR A 538 -31.86 -8.67 -9.39
N PRO A 539 -32.85 -9.47 -9.85
CA PRO A 539 -32.73 -10.18 -11.11
C PRO A 539 -32.57 -9.24 -12.33
N ASN A 540 -33.24 -8.09 -12.33
CA ASN A 540 -33.22 -7.13 -13.44
C ASN A 540 -32.81 -5.72 -12.94
N PRO A 541 -31.50 -5.43 -12.88
CA PRO A 541 -30.96 -4.17 -12.36
C PRO A 541 -31.53 -2.92 -13.03
N GLY A 542 -31.68 -2.94 -14.36
CA GLY A 542 -32.22 -1.83 -15.14
C GLY A 542 -33.67 -1.51 -14.84
N LYS A 543 -34.51 -2.54 -14.64
CA LYS A 543 -35.89 -2.34 -14.21
C LYS A 543 -35.97 -1.74 -12.82
N THR A 544 -35.15 -2.23 -11.88
CA THR A 544 -35.10 -1.64 -10.53
C THR A 544 -34.60 -0.19 -10.56
N LEU A 545 -33.63 0.14 -11.42
CA LEU A 545 -33.20 1.52 -11.64
C LEU A 545 -34.35 2.40 -12.15
N ALA A 546 -35.06 1.97 -13.20
CA ALA A 546 -36.19 2.71 -13.74
C ALA A 546 -37.30 2.90 -12.69
N GLU A 547 -37.60 1.87 -11.90
CA GLU A 547 -38.60 1.93 -10.83
C GLU A 547 -38.15 2.80 -9.65
N LEU A 548 -36.86 2.91 -9.35
CA LEU A 548 -36.37 3.76 -8.26
C LEU A 548 -36.39 5.26 -8.63
N PHE A 549 -36.23 5.58 -9.91
CA PHE A 549 -36.07 6.95 -10.41
C PHE A 549 -37.23 7.49 -11.27
N SER A 550 -38.32 6.73 -11.44
CA SER A 550 -39.53 7.15 -12.18
C SER A 550 -40.42 8.12 -11.43
#